data_AF-A0A2N8LYT3-F1
#
_entry.id   AF-A0A2N8LYT3-F1
#
_cell.length_a   1.000
_cell.length_b   1.000
_cell.length_c   1.000
_cell.angle_alpha   90.00
_cell.angle_beta   90.00
_cell.angle_gamma   90.00
#
_symmetry.space_group_name_H-M   'P 1'
#
loop_
_entity.id
_entity.type
_entity.pdbx_description
1 polymer ?
#
loop_
_entity_poly.entity_id
_entity_poly.type
_entity_poly.pdbx_seq_one_letter_code
_entity_poly.pdbx_strand_id
1 'polypeptide(L)'
;MASHLYIATANAPLSDRFQEMLDMLMTGAAFGLPTALWLTNDCVSVLNALPANDSLLQLADFGVRCVVSDSATTGALQAEALNGDELRELRTGCQQVLVF
;
A
#
# COMPACT_ATOMS: atom_id res chain seq x y z
N MET A 1 8.23 6.09 -12.55
CA MET A 1 7.08 5.19 -12.80
C MET A 1 7.27 3.97 -11.90
N ALA A 2 6.26 3.60 -11.11
CA ALA A 2 6.31 2.38 -10.29
C ALA A 2 6.19 1.15 -11.20
N SER A 3 7.09 0.18 -11.07
CA SER A 3 7.07 -1.05 -11.87
C SER A 3 6.13 -2.09 -11.26
N HIS A 4 5.98 -2.07 -9.92
CA HIS A 4 5.16 -3.00 -9.16
C HIS A 4 4.15 -2.26 -8.28
N LEU A 5 2.87 -2.62 -8.42
CA LEU A 5 1.78 -2.16 -7.57
C LEU A 5 1.24 -3.32 -6.74
N TYR A 6 1.23 -3.15 -5.43
CA TYR A 6 0.59 -4.05 -4.48
C TYR A 6 -0.73 -3.41 -4.06
N ILE A 7 -1.84 -4.16 -4.12
CA ILE A 7 -3.16 -3.68 -3.71
C ILE A 7 -3.61 -4.50 -2.52
N ALA A 8 -3.79 -3.86 -1.38
CA ALA A 8 -4.33 -4.48 -0.17
C ALA A 8 -5.84 -4.23 -0.07
N THR A 9 -6.60 -5.31 -0.08
CA THR A 9 -8.07 -5.29 0.08
C THR A 9 -8.47 -5.39 1.57
N ALA A 10 -9.77 -5.28 1.85
CA ALA A 10 -10.33 -5.26 3.21
C ALA A 10 -9.81 -6.40 4.12
N ASN A 11 -9.61 -7.58 3.55
CA ASN A 11 -9.21 -8.76 4.31
C ASN A 11 -7.69 -8.94 4.41
N ALA A 12 -6.91 -8.16 3.66
CA ALA A 12 -5.47 -8.29 3.65
C ALA A 12 -4.88 -8.16 5.06
N PRO A 13 -5.21 -7.15 5.90
CA PRO A 13 -4.66 -7.01 7.24
C PRO A 13 -4.99 -8.15 8.21
N LEU A 14 -6.02 -8.95 7.91
CA LEU A 14 -6.47 -10.08 8.72
C LEU A 14 -5.80 -11.40 8.32
N SER A 15 -5.00 -11.38 7.26
CA SER A 15 -4.32 -12.54 6.70
C SER A 15 -2.89 -12.64 7.24
N ASP A 16 -2.44 -13.86 7.51
CA ASP A 16 -1.03 -14.14 7.86
C ASP A 16 -0.06 -13.68 6.76
N ARG A 17 -0.54 -13.57 5.52
CA ARG A 17 0.26 -13.12 4.35
C ARG A 17 0.46 -11.60 4.29
N PHE A 18 -0.21 -10.83 5.15
CA PHE A 18 -0.07 -9.39 5.14
C PHE A 18 1.35 -8.96 5.46
N GLN A 19 1.95 -9.56 6.49
CA GLN A 19 3.31 -9.26 6.89
C GLN A 19 4.31 -9.68 5.81
N GLU A 20 4.12 -10.86 5.21
CA GLU A 20 4.95 -11.33 4.08
C GLU A 20 4.90 -10.35 2.90
N MET A 21 3.71 -9.81 2.59
CA MET A 21 3.55 -8.81 1.54
C MET A 21 4.30 -7.52 1.88
N LEU A 22 4.20 -7.02 3.10
CA LEU A 22 4.95 -5.84 3.55
C LEU A 22 6.47 -6.08 3.45
N ASP A 23 6.96 -7.24 3.86
CA ASP A 23 8.38 -7.60 3.81
C ASP A 23 8.91 -7.69 2.36
N MET A 24 8.14 -8.32 1.46
CA MET A 24 8.47 -8.34 0.03
C MET A 24 8.53 -6.95 -0.58
N LEU A 25 7.61 -6.08 -0.15
CA LEU A 25 7.50 -4.73 -0.66
C LEU A 25 8.68 -3.87 -0.19
N MET A 26 9.02 -3.91 1.11
CA MET A 26 10.21 -3.25 1.67
C MET A 26 11.50 -3.78 1.03
N THR A 27 11.60 -5.09 0.82
CA THR A 27 12.75 -5.70 0.14
C THR A 27 12.90 -5.17 -1.29
N GLY A 28 11.80 -5.11 -2.05
CA GLY A 28 11.81 -4.57 -3.41
C GLY A 28 12.25 -3.10 -3.44
N ALA A 29 11.72 -2.28 -2.53
CA ALA A 29 12.09 -0.88 -2.41
C ALA A 29 13.58 -0.70 -2.05
N ALA A 30 14.12 -1.53 -1.14
CA ALA A 30 15.53 -1.51 -0.76
C ALA A 30 16.49 -1.86 -1.92
N PHE A 31 16.04 -2.66 -2.90
CA PHE A 31 16.78 -2.93 -4.15
C PHE A 31 16.63 -1.81 -5.20
N GLY A 32 15.97 -0.70 -4.87
CA GLY A 32 15.72 0.41 -5.79
C GLY A 32 14.62 0.11 -6.82
N LEU A 33 13.80 -0.92 -6.62
CA LEU A 33 12.64 -1.17 -7.46
C LEU A 33 11.55 -0.15 -7.09
N PRO A 34 11.02 0.60 -8.07
CA PRO A 34 9.97 1.56 -7.78
C PRO A 34 8.67 0.78 -7.49
N THR A 35 8.35 0.70 -6.20
CA THR A 35 7.27 -0.10 -5.63
C THR A 35 6.22 0.82 -5.01
N ALA A 36 4.95 0.49 -5.24
CA ALA A 36 3.83 1.21 -4.67
C ALA A 36 2.88 0.25 -3.95
N LEU A 37 2.35 0.70 -2.81
CA LEU A 37 1.30 0.03 -2.07
C LEU A 37 0.02 0.86 -2.14
N TRP A 38 -1.05 0.31 -2.71
CA TRP A 38 -2.37 0.89 -2.64
C TRP A 38 -3.20 0.18 -1.56
N LEU A 39 -3.59 0.92 -0.54
CA LEU A 39 -4.55 0.46 0.45
C LEU A 39 -5.96 0.91 0.03
N THR A 40 -6.86 -0.03 -0.17
CA THR A 40 -8.28 0.27 -0.46
C THR A 40 -8.96 0.90 0.76
N ASN A 41 -10.05 1.64 0.55
CA ASN A 41 -10.77 2.32 1.63
C ASN A 41 -11.18 1.36 2.76
N ASP A 42 -11.66 0.17 2.40
CA ASP A 42 -12.03 -0.86 3.37
C ASP A 42 -10.81 -1.39 4.12
N CYS A 43 -9.67 -1.56 3.45
CA CYS A 43 -8.41 -1.94 4.08
C CYS A 43 -7.95 -0.89 5.10
N VAL A 44 -8.00 0.39 4.73
CA VAL A 44 -7.68 1.50 5.64
C VAL A 44 -8.62 1.52 6.84
N SER A 45 -9.92 1.29 6.64
CA SER A 45 -10.88 1.21 7.75
C SER A 45 -10.56 0.07 8.71
N VAL A 46 -10.17 -1.10 8.20
CA VAL A 46 -9.76 -2.24 9.02
C VAL A 46 -8.45 -1.94 9.76
N LEU A 47 -7.46 -1.37 9.07
CA LEU A 47 -6.18 -0.99 9.68
C LEU A 47 -6.35 0.03 10.81
N ASN A 48 -7.25 1.00 10.67
CA ASN A 48 -7.56 1.96 11.73
C ASN A 48 -8.23 1.31 12.96
N ALA A 49 -8.89 0.17 12.80
CA ALA A 49 -9.53 -0.58 13.89
C ALA A 49 -8.59 -1.58 14.58
N LEU A 50 -7.45 -1.89 13.94
CA LEU A 50 -6.43 -2.80 14.45
C LEU A 50 -5.36 -2.03 15.24
N PRO A 51 -4.55 -2.74 16.06
CA PRO A 51 -3.36 -2.16 16.66
C PRO A 51 -2.41 -1.60 15.60
N ALA A 52 -1.63 -0.58 15.97
CA ALA A 52 -0.62 -0.02 15.09
C ALA A 52 0.33 -1.11 14.57
N ASN A 53 0.61 -1.08 13.28
CA ASN A 53 1.56 -1.98 12.64
C ASN A 53 2.82 -1.18 12.30
N ASP A 54 3.91 -1.47 12.99
CA ASP A 54 5.17 -0.72 12.83
C ASP A 54 5.75 -0.83 11.42
N SER A 55 5.60 -1.98 10.75
CA SER A 55 6.07 -2.17 9.37
C SER A 55 5.34 -1.24 8.41
N LEU A 56 4.02 -1.03 8.59
CA LEU A 56 3.25 -0.08 7.78
C LEU A 56 3.74 1.37 7.96
N LEU A 57 4.13 1.75 9.17
CA LEU A 57 4.63 3.10 9.46
C LEU A 57 6.02 3.36 8.85
N GLN A 58 6.83 2.31 8.69
CA GLN A 58 8.19 2.39 8.16
C GLN A 58 8.26 2.31 6.63
N LEU A 59 7.18 1.95 5.93
CA LEU A 59 7.19 1.77 4.48
C LEU A 59 7.81 2.96 3.73
N ALA A 60 7.42 4.19 4.09
CA ALA A 60 7.95 5.41 3.48
C ALA A 60 9.47 5.55 3.66
N ASP A 61 10.01 5.14 4.81
CA ASP A 61 11.44 5.18 5.11
C ASP A 61 12.25 4.21 4.23
N PHE A 62 11.63 3.11 3.80
CA PHE A 62 12.21 2.16 2.84
C PHE A 62 12.05 2.59 1.38
N GLY A 63 11.41 3.74 1.11
CA GLY A 63 11.20 4.25 -0.25
C GLY A 63 9.94 3.70 -0.93
N VAL A 64 9.02 3.12 -0.17
CA VAL A 64 7.73 2.65 -0.67
C VAL A 64 6.77 3.81 -0.85
N ARG A 65 6.16 3.90 -2.03
CA ARG A 65 5.05 4.84 -2.25
C ARG A 65 3.73 4.25 -1.77
N CYS A 66 3.27 4.64 -0.58
CA CYS A 66 1.94 4.31 -0.08
C CYS A 66 0.90 5.26 -0.67
N VAL A 67 -0.18 4.71 -1.24
CA VAL A 67 -1.28 5.47 -1.82
C VAL A 67 -2.62 5.00 -1.27
N VAL A 68 -3.55 5.94 -1.14
CA VAL A 68 -4.94 5.72 -0.72
C VAL A 68 -5.87 6.54 -1.58
N SER A 69 -7.18 6.24 -1.53
CA SER A 69 -8.17 7.17 -2.09
C SER A 69 -8.18 8.47 -1.29
N ASP A 70 -8.39 9.59 -1.95
CA ASP A 70 -8.71 10.90 -1.35
C ASP A 70 -9.92 10.89 -0.38
N SER A 71 -10.84 9.94 -0.55
CA SER A 71 -11.95 9.71 0.36
C SER A 71 -11.60 8.87 1.60
N ALA A 72 -10.39 8.31 1.69
CA ALA A 72 -9.98 7.45 2.79
C ALA A 72 -9.47 8.27 3.98
N THR A 73 -9.83 7.85 5.20
CA THR A 73 -9.27 8.45 6.42
C THR A 73 -8.03 7.69 6.84
N THR A 74 -6.86 8.18 6.46
CA THR A 74 -5.58 7.63 6.93
C THR A 74 -5.32 8.15 8.35
N GLY A 75 -5.34 7.27 9.34
CA GLY A 75 -5.04 7.62 10.73
C GLY A 75 -3.57 8.04 10.91
N ALA A 76 -2.76 7.15 11.48
CA ALA A 76 -1.31 7.39 11.65
C ALA A 76 -0.47 7.03 10.40
N LEU A 77 -1.10 6.46 9.38
CA LEU A 77 -0.43 6.01 8.17
C LEU A 77 0.01 7.20 7.31
N GLN A 78 1.28 7.24 6.93
CA GLN A 78 1.77 8.17 5.92
C GLN A 78 1.50 7.60 4.51
N ALA A 79 0.45 8.11 3.86
CA ALA A 79 0.10 7.74 2.50
C ALA A 79 -0.32 8.96 1.68
N GLU A 80 -0.04 8.90 0.38
CA GLU A 80 -0.46 9.89 -0.59
C GLU A 80 -1.93 9.66 -0.97
N ALA A 81 -2.75 10.69 -0.83
CA ALA A 81 -4.14 10.67 -1.26
C ALA A 81 -4.22 10.92 -2.77
N LEU A 82 -4.78 9.96 -3.51
CA LEU A 82 -5.02 10.03 -4.94
C LEU A 82 -6.51 9.95 -5.24
N ASN A 83 -6.96 10.69 -6.24
CA ASN A 83 -8.33 10.59 -6.73
C ASN A 83 -8.53 9.33 -7.60
N GLY A 84 -9.78 9.05 -7.95
CA GLY A 84 -10.14 7.85 -8.71
C GLY A 84 -9.44 7.71 -10.08
N ASP A 85 -9.19 8.83 -10.77
CA ASP A 85 -8.51 8.84 -12.06
C ASP A 85 -7.01 8.57 -11.89
N GLU A 86 -6.36 9.20 -10.91
CA GLU A 86 -4.95 8.98 -10.57
C GLU A 86 -4.67 7.54 -10.13
N LEU A 87 -5.57 6.93 -9.35
CA LEU A 87 -5.48 5.53 -8.96
C LEU A 87 -5.62 4.59 -10.18
N ARG A 88 -6.51 4.95 -11.11
CA ARG A 88 -6.70 4.20 -12.35
C ARG A 88 -5.44 4.28 -13.22
N GLU A 89 -4.88 5.48 -13.38
CA GLU A 89 -3.64 5.72 -14.13
C GLU A 89 -2.48 4.95 -13.51
N LEU A 90 -2.30 5.02 -12.19
CA LEU A 90 -1.28 4.26 -11.46
C LEU A 90 -1.40 2.77 -11.75
N ARG A 91 -2.61 2.20 -11.64
CA ARG A 91 -2.85 0.79 -11.92
C ARG A 91 -2.53 0.41 -13.36
N THR A 92 -2.89 1.25 -14.33
CA THR A 92 -2.63 1.00 -15.76
C THR A 92 -1.17 1.20 -16.16
N GLY A 93 -0.44 2.06 -15.45
CA GLY A 93 0.96 2.39 -15.72
C GLY A 93 1.96 1.40 -15.12
N CYS A 94 1.54 0.56 -14.17
CA CYS A 94 2.40 -0.46 -13.56
C CYS A 94 2.49 -1.72 -14.44
N GLN A 95 3.70 -2.27 -14.56
CA GLN A 95 3.96 -3.48 -15.33
C GLN A 95 3.39 -4.72 -14.66
N GLN A 96 3.36 -4.72 -13.32
CA GLN A 96 2.84 -5.81 -12.53
C GLN A 96 1.95 -5.27 -11.40
N VAL A 97 0.79 -5.89 -11.25
CA VAL A 97 -0.19 -5.60 -10.20
C VAL A 97 -0.46 -6.88 -9.43
N LEU A 98 -0.26 -6.85 -8.12
CA LEU A 98 -0.52 -7.94 -7.19
C LEU A 98 -1.64 -7.51 -6.25
N VAL A 99 -2.65 -8.36 -6.07
CA VAL A 99 -3.81 -8.07 -5.23
C VAL A 99 -3.87 -9.09 -4.09
N PHE A 100 -4.04 -8.59 -2.87
CA PHE A 100 -4.04 -9.37 -1.64
C PHE A 100 -5.30 -9.09 -0.82
#